data_AF-L0A7E5-F1
#
_entry.id   AF-L0A7E5-F1
#
_cell.length_a   1.000
_cell.length_b   1.000
_cell.length_c   1.000
_cell.angle_alpha   90.00
_cell.angle_beta   90.00
_cell.angle_gamma   90.00
#
_symmetry.space_group_name_H-M   'P 1'
#
loop_
_entity.id
_entity.type
_entity.pdbx_description
1 polymer ?
#
loop_
_entity_poly.entity_id
_entity_poly.type
_entity_poly.pdbx_seq_one_letter_code
_entity_poly.pdbx_strand_id
1 'polypeptide(L)' 'MTVITSQEREARRRADEQAKHELRLEGLKVSPTDEHLFEQYVEGELTTAQVRAALDAKYKKK' A
#
# COMPACT_ATOMS: atom_id res chain seq x y z
N MET A 1 8.37 2.46 15.18
CA MET A 1 8.02 1.23 14.44
C MET A 1 6.80 0.61 15.10
N THR A 2 5.72 0.44 14.37
CA THR A 2 4.57 -0.32 14.85
C THR A 2 4.91 -1.79 14.65
N VAL A 3 5.16 -2.53 15.73
CA VAL A 3 5.45 -3.97 15.62
C VAL A 3 4.14 -4.68 15.28
N ILE A 4 3.97 -5.07 14.02
CA ILE A 4 2.83 -5.87 13.57
C ILE A 4 3.15 -7.36 13.70
N THR A 5 2.13 -8.17 13.96
CA THR A 5 2.28 -9.63 14.00
C THR A 5 2.49 -10.20 12.60
N SER A 6 3.04 -11.41 12.50
CA SER A 6 3.15 -12.12 11.22
C SER A 6 1.78 -12.33 10.57
N GLN A 7 0.75 -12.62 11.37
CA GLN A 7 -0.62 -12.77 10.89
C GLN A 7 -1.17 -11.47 10.27
N GLU A 8 -0.91 -10.33 10.92
CA GLU A 8 -1.28 -9.02 10.39
C GLU A 8 -0.53 -8.71 9.09
N ARG A 9 0.78 -9.01 9.04
CA ARG A 9 1.60 -8.86 7.81
C ARG A 9 1.04 -9.65 6.64
N GLU A 10 0.70 -10.92 6.87
CA GLU A 10 0.08 -11.76 5.84
C GLU A 10 -1.29 -11.24 5.41
N ALA A 11 -2.11 -10.77 6.36
CA ALA A 11 -3.42 -10.18 6.04
C ALA A 11 -3.26 -8.94 5.14
N ARG A 12 -2.30 -8.06 5.44
CA ARG A 12 -1.97 -6.90 4.61
C ARG A 12 -1.46 -7.30 3.24
N ARG A 13 -0.57 -8.30 3.16
CA ARG A 13 -0.03 -8.80 1.89
C ARG A 13 -1.12 -9.32 0.98
N ARG A 14 -2.06 -10.13 1.51
CA ARG A 14 -3.22 -10.62 0.75
C ARG A 14 -4.10 -9.47 0.27
N ALA A 15 -4.34 -8.46 1.10
CA ALA A 15 -5.13 -7.30 0.72
C ALA A 15 -4.46 -6.48 -0.41
N ASP A 16 -3.14 -6.26 -0.34
CA ASP A 16 -2.37 -5.58 -1.38
C ASP A 16 -2.38 -6.35 -2.71
N GLU A 17 -2.17 -7.67 -2.67
CA GLU A 17 -2.24 -8.53 -3.85
C GLU A 17 -3.63 -8.52 -4.51
N GLN A 18 -4.69 -8.56 -3.70
CA GLN A 18 -6.07 -8.48 -4.17
C GLN A 18 -6.35 -7.13 -4.86
N ALA A 19 -5.97 -6.01 -4.24
CA ALA A 19 -6.14 -4.68 -4.82
C ALA A 19 -5.36 -4.53 -6.15
N LYS A 20 -4.12 -5.03 -6.20
CA LYS A 20 -3.32 -5.09 -7.44
C LYS A 20 -3.95 -6.00 -8.49
N HIS A 21 -4.62 -7.08 -8.10
CA HIS A 21 -5.35 -7.93 -9.03
C HIS A 21 -6.56 -7.20 -9.63
N GLU A 22 -7.36 -6.52 -8.80
CA GLU A 22 -8.51 -5.72 -9.25
C GLU A 22 -8.10 -4.64 -10.25
N LEU A 23 -7.02 -3.89 -9.97
CA LEU A 23 -6.49 -2.90 -10.91
C LEU A 23 -6.06 -3.51 -12.25
N ARG A 24 -5.42 -4.70 -12.22
CA ARG A 24 -5.02 -5.41 -13.45
C ARG A 24 -6.21 -5.83 -14.29
N LEU A 25 -7.35 -6.20 -13.67
CA LEU A 25 -8.58 -6.52 -14.40
C LEU A 25 -9.13 -5.31 -15.16
N GLU A 26 -8.90 -4.10 -14.66
CA GLU A 26 -9.25 -2.84 -15.34
C GLU A 26 -8.17 -2.36 -16.34
N GLY A 27 -7.10 -3.13 -16.53
CA GLY A 27 -5.96 -2.72 -17.37
C GLY A 27 -5.09 -1.63 -16.74
N LEU A 28 -5.27 -1.34 -15.45
CA LEU A 28 -4.49 -0.37 -14.69
C LEU A 28 -3.31 -1.04 -14.00
N LYS A 29 -2.28 -0.24 -13.69
CA LYS A 29 -1.12 -0.66 -12.92
C LYS A 29 -0.81 0.37 -11.84
N VAL A 30 -0.43 -0.11 -10.67
CA VAL A 30 0.08 0.74 -9.59
C VAL A 30 1.43 1.32 -10.04
N SER A 31 1.69 2.59 -9.72
CA SER A 31 2.99 3.18 -10.04
C SER A 31 4.07 2.56 -9.14
N PRO A 32 5.32 2.37 -9.62
CA PRO A 32 6.38 1.74 -8.82
C PRO A 32 6.64 2.46 -7.48
N THR A 33 6.48 3.79 -7.45
CA THR A 33 6.62 4.57 -6.22
C THR A 33 5.51 4.27 -5.20
N ASP A 34 4.29 4.02 -5.67
CA ASP A 34 3.17 3.71 -4.76
C ASP A 34 3.24 2.25 -4.31
N GLU A 35 3.73 1.34 -5.16
CA GLU A 35 4.00 -0.05 -4.77
C GLU A 35 4.94 -0.12 -3.56
N HIS A 36 5.98 0.73 -3.54
CA HIS A 36 6.88 0.82 -2.40
C HIS A 36 6.16 1.26 -1.12
N LEU A 37 5.26 2.25 -1.20
CA LEU A 37 4.47 2.70 -0.04
C LEU A 37 3.56 1.58 0.51
N PHE A 38 2.97 0.78 -0.39
CA PHE A 38 2.16 -0.37 0.02
C PHE A 38 3.01 -1.49 0.63
N GLU A 39 4.21 -1.73 0.12
CA GLU A 39 5.14 -2.70 0.71
C GLU A 39 5.58 -2.27 2.13
N GLN A 40 5.89 -0.99 2.32
CA GLN A 40 6.19 -0.45 3.64
C GLN A 40 4.99 -0.56 4.61
N TYR A 41 3.76 -0.44 4.10
CA TYR A 41 2.56 -0.71 4.89
C TYR A 41 2.42 -2.20 5.24
N VAL A 42 2.67 -3.10 4.29
CA VAL A 42 2.64 -4.56 4.52
C VAL A 42 3.65 -4.94 5.58
N GLU A 43 4.87 -4.42 5.52
CA GLU A 43 5.94 -4.70 6.50
C GLU A 43 5.73 -4.02 7.87
N GLY A 44 4.72 -3.14 7.98
CA GLY A 44 4.38 -2.44 9.22
C GLY A 44 5.23 -1.21 9.51
N GLU A 45 6.04 -0.78 8.54
CA GLU A 45 6.82 0.45 8.61
C GLU A 45 5.92 1.68 8.54
N LEU A 46 4.84 1.59 7.75
CA LEU A 46 3.82 2.63 7.61
C LEU A 46 2.45 2.17 8.12
N THR A 47 1.70 3.14 8.62
CA THR A 47 0.25 3.04 8.83
C THR A 47 -0.51 3.45 7.58
N THR A 48 -1.78 3.07 7.49
CA THR A 48 -2.68 3.51 6.40
C THR A 48 -2.78 5.04 6.32
N ALA A 49 -2.76 5.74 7.45
CA ALA A 49 -2.78 7.20 7.51
C ALA A 49 -1.52 7.82 6.87
N GLN A 50 -0.34 7.23 7.11
CA GLN A 50 0.91 7.70 6.52
C GLN A 50 0.98 7.42 5.02
N VAL A 51 0.53 6.23 4.57
CA VAL A 51 0.43 5.93 3.13
C VAL A 51 -0.52 6.92 2.45
N ARG A 52 -1.70 7.16 3.03
CA ARG A 52 -2.66 8.13 2.50
C ARG A 52 -2.08 9.53 2.43
N ALA A 53 -1.39 9.99 3.47
CA ALA A 53 -0.75 11.31 3.48
C ALA A 53 0.32 11.43 2.39
N ALA A 54 1.12 10.38 2.17
CA ALA A 54 2.14 10.35 1.11
C ALA A 54 1.52 10.40 -0.29
N LEU A 55 0.46 9.62 -0.53
CA LEU A 55 -0.28 9.65 -1.79
C LEU A 55 -0.96 11.01 -2.02
N ASP A 56 -1.60 11.55 -0.98
CA ASP A 56 -2.20 12.88 -1.03
C ASP A 56 -1.14 13.95 -1.36
N ALA A 57 0.03 13.94 -0.72
CA ALA A 57 1.09 14.91 -1.00
C ALA A 57 1.63 14.79 -2.44
N LYS A 58 1.69 13.57 -2.98
CA LYS A 58 2.15 13.30 -4.35
C LYS A 58 1.15 13.79 -5.40
N TYR A 59 -0.14 13.53 -5.19
CA TYR A 59 -1.19 13.74 -6.20
C TYR A 59 -2.04 14.99 -6.00
N LYS A 60 -2.09 15.59 -4.80
CA LYS A 60 -2.78 16.86 -4.52
C LYS A 60 -1.94 18.10 -4.81
N LYS A 61 -0.95 18.04 -5.72
CA LYS A 61 -0.36 19.27 -6.27
C LYS A 61 -1.42 20.01 -7.10
N LYS A 62 -2.18 20.87 -6.44
CA LYS A 62 -2.95 21.99 -7.01
C LYS A 62 -2.34 23.29 -6.51
#